data_AF-A0A381J786-F1
#
_entry.id   AF-A0A381J786-F1
#
_cell.length_a   1.000
_cell.length_b   1.000
_cell.length_c   1.000
_cell.angle_alpha   90.00
_cell.angle_beta   90.00
_cell.angle_gamma   90.00
#
_symmetry.space_group_name_H-M   'P 1'
#
loop_
_entity.id
_entity.type
_entity.pdbx_description
1 polymer ?
#
loop_
_entity_poly.entity_id
_entity_poly.type
_entity_poly.pdbx_seq_one_letter_code
_entity_poly.pdbx_strand_id
1 'polypeptide(L)'
;MPENILATEEIHDVYSLRWQVEIMFKIWKSIFKIDNVKPVKIERFKCFLYGRLIALILSSTIVFSARNIIYEEDNNEISELKSFCVVTEFFSTLKIEIFKGELAILKLIKTIINTIRKLGKKSRKKGRKIVTDILDYLKISVDDL
;
A
#
# COMPACT_ATOMS: atom_id res chain seq x y z
N MET A 1 4.16 33.86 12.84
CA MET A 1 3.78 32.44 12.73
C MET A 1 2.26 32.45 12.63
N PRO A 2 1.61 32.06 11.53
CA PRO A 2 0.17 32.20 11.47
C PRO A 2 -0.50 31.04 12.21
N GLU A 3 -1.35 31.42 13.16
CA GLU A 3 -2.26 30.58 13.92
C GLU A 3 -3.36 30.06 12.99
N ASN A 4 -3.20 28.82 12.51
CA ASN A 4 -4.32 28.00 12.11
C ASN A 4 -4.21 26.69 12.90
N ILE A 5 -4.47 26.79 14.21
CA ILE A 5 -4.38 25.67 15.13
C ILE A 5 -5.58 24.78 14.80
N LEU A 6 -5.33 23.72 14.03
CA LEU A 6 -6.26 22.62 13.79
C LEU A 6 -7.02 22.29 15.09
N ALA A 7 -8.34 22.19 15.01
CA ALA A 7 -9.17 21.79 16.14
C ALA A 7 -8.67 20.45 16.73
N THR A 8 -8.85 20.25 18.04
CA THR A 8 -8.30 19.08 18.76
C THR A 8 -8.65 17.74 18.10
N GLU A 9 -9.83 17.62 17.49
CA GLU A 9 -10.26 16.42 16.74
C GLU A 9 -9.47 16.21 15.44
N GLU A 10 -9.07 17.28 14.76
CA GLU A 10 -8.31 17.25 13.51
C GLU A 10 -6.85 16.89 13.75
N ILE A 11 -6.27 17.35 14.87
CA ILE A 11 -4.92 16.95 15.30
C ILE A 11 -4.86 15.43 15.47
N HIS A 12 -5.90 14.83 16.05
CA HIS A 12 -5.97 13.38 16.23
C HIS A 12 -6.06 12.63 14.90
N ASP A 13 -6.84 13.14 13.93
CA ASP A 13 -6.93 12.57 12.58
C ASP A 13 -5.60 12.66 11.83
N VAL A 14 -4.90 13.80 11.88
CA VAL A 14 -3.56 13.97 11.30
C VAL A 14 -2.56 13.02 11.97
N TYR A 15 -2.62 12.88 13.29
CA TYR A 15 -1.74 11.95 14.01
C TYR A 15 -1.99 10.48 13.62
N SER A 16 -3.19 10.16 13.11
CA SER A 16 -3.51 8.84 12.56
C SER A 16 -2.76 8.54 11.24
N LEU A 17 -2.36 9.57 10.48
CA LEU A 17 -1.54 9.41 9.27
C LEU A 17 -0.12 8.95 9.61
N ARG A 18 0.42 9.39 10.75
CA ARG A 18 1.73 8.93 11.26
C ARG A 18 1.76 7.41 11.40
N TRP A 19 0.66 6.80 11.85
CA TRP A 19 0.53 5.35 11.95
C TRP A 19 0.53 4.64 10.59
N GLN A 20 0.03 5.29 9.52
CA GLN A 20 0.10 4.71 8.16
C GLN A 20 1.55 4.59 7.69
N VAL A 21 2.37 5.61 7.97
CA VAL A 21 3.80 5.59 7.68
C VAL A 21 4.48 4.43 8.42
N GLU A 22 4.14 4.20 9.70
CA GLU A 22 4.65 3.05 10.47
C GLU A 22 4.21 1.70 9.89
N ILE A 23 2.95 1.56 9.45
CA ILE A 23 2.46 0.35 8.77
C ILE A 23 3.28 0.10 7.51
N MET A 24 3.54 1.14 6.71
CA MET A 24 4.30 1.04 5.48
C MET A 24 5.74 0.58 5.75
N PHE A 25 6.42 1.17 6.73
CA PHE A 25 7.75 0.72 7.16
C PHE A 25 7.75 -0.72 7.71
N LYS A 26 6.67 -1.12 8.39
CA LYS A 26 6.51 -2.50 8.87
C LYS A 26 6.38 -3.48 7.70
N ILE A 27 5.66 -3.12 6.64
CA ILE A 27 5.56 -3.90 5.40
C ILE A 27 6.94 -4.01 4.75
N TRP A 28 7.68 -2.90 4.61
CA TRP A 28 8.99 -2.90 3.96
C TRP A 28 10.02 -3.79 4.68
N LYS A 29 10.04 -3.77 6.02
CA LYS A 29 10.93 -4.62 6.82
C LYS A 29 10.43 -6.06 6.93
N SER A 30 9.14 -6.29 7.17
CA SER A 30 8.65 -7.65 7.42
C SER A 30 8.49 -8.47 6.13
N ILE A 31 7.94 -7.86 5.08
CA ILE A 31 7.57 -8.55 3.84
C ILE A 31 8.72 -8.48 2.84
N PHE A 32 9.22 -7.27 2.57
CA PHE A 32 10.33 -7.07 1.63
C PHE A 32 11.70 -7.29 2.26
N LYS A 33 11.79 -7.39 3.59
CA LYS A 33 13.02 -7.68 4.36
C LYS A 33 14.14 -6.68 4.09
N ILE A 34 13.82 -5.42 3.76
CA ILE A 34 14.77 -4.42 3.24
C ILE A 34 15.98 -4.18 4.16
N ASP A 35 15.78 -4.33 5.47
CA ASP A 35 16.77 -4.23 6.55
C ASP A 35 17.68 -5.45 6.68
N ASN A 36 17.26 -6.61 6.17
CA ASN A 36 18.07 -7.82 6.16
C ASN A 36 19.05 -7.77 4.98
N VAL A 37 20.28 -7.34 5.28
CA VAL A 37 21.38 -7.17 4.34
C VAL A 37 22.56 -8.02 4.80
N LYS A 38 23.10 -8.84 3.89
CA LYS A 38 24.34 -9.59 4.13
C LYS A 38 25.55 -8.72 3.80
N PRO A 39 26.69 -8.88 4.50
CA PRO A 39 27.93 -8.23 4.12
C PRO A 39 28.38 -8.76 2.75
N VAL A 40 28.27 -7.93 1.72
CA VAL A 40 28.62 -8.24 0.33
C VAL A 40 29.29 -7.02 -0.30
N LYS A 41 29.94 -7.21 -1.46
CA LYS A 41 30.48 -6.10 -2.26
C LYS A 41 29.40 -5.07 -2.59
N ILE A 42 29.79 -3.80 -2.67
CA ILE A 42 28.87 -2.66 -2.85
C ILE A 42 27.99 -2.79 -4.10
N GLU A 43 28.52 -3.37 -5.18
CA GLU A 43 27.79 -3.56 -6.44
C GLU A 43 26.65 -4.58 -6.26
N ARG A 44 26.92 -5.68 -5.57
CA ARG A 44 25.93 -6.71 -5.26
C ARG A 44 24.86 -6.15 -4.29
N PHE A 45 25.28 -5.34 -3.33
CA PHE A 45 24.35 -4.66 -2.43
C PHE A 45 23.41 -3.71 -3.19
N LYS A 46 23.95 -2.86 -4.08
CA LYS A 46 23.15 -1.93 -4.90
C LYS A 46 22.12 -2.68 -5.75
N CYS A 47 22.53 -3.74 -6.45
CA CYS A 47 21.62 -4.56 -7.26
C CYS A 47 20.48 -5.17 -6.42
N PHE A 48 20.82 -5.72 -5.26
CA PHE A 48 19.84 -6.27 -4.33
C PHE A 48 18.86 -5.22 -3.80
N LEU A 49 19.36 -4.03 -3.44
CA LEU A 49 18.54 -2.91 -2.99
C LEU A 49 17.58 -2.46 -4.10
N TYR A 50 18.08 -2.25 -5.32
CA TYR A 50 17.24 -1.85 -6.46
C TYR A 50 16.16 -2.89 -6.77
N GLY A 51 16.50 -4.18 -6.76
CA GLY A 51 15.52 -5.25 -6.97
C GLY A 51 14.38 -5.20 -5.94
N ARG A 52 14.71 -4.95 -4.66
CA ARG A 52 13.71 -4.79 -3.61
C ARG A 52 12.86 -3.53 -3.77
N LEU A 53 13.47 -2.41 -4.12
CA LEU A 53 12.74 -1.15 -4.35
C LEU A 53 11.77 -1.29 -5.53
N ILE A 54 12.18 -1.94 -6.61
CA ILE A 54 11.31 -2.22 -7.76
C ILE A 54 10.14 -3.12 -7.34
N ALA A 55 10.40 -4.22 -6.62
CA ALA A 55 9.36 -5.12 -6.14
C ALA A 55 8.35 -4.42 -5.21
N LEU A 56 8.84 -3.51 -4.37
CA LEU A 56 8.05 -2.70 -3.44
C LEU A 56 7.17 -1.72 -4.20
N ILE A 57 7.72 -0.98 -5.16
CA ILE A 57 6.94 -0.05 -6.00
C ILE A 57 5.86 -0.81 -6.76
N LEU A 58 6.23 -1.91 -7.43
CA LEU A 58 5.30 -2.75 -8.18
C LEU A 58 4.16 -3.26 -7.28
N SER A 59 4.48 -3.78 -6.10
CA SER A 59 3.46 -4.26 -5.16
C SER A 59 2.57 -3.15 -4.66
N SER A 60 3.15 -1.99 -4.36
CA SER A 60 2.40 -0.83 -3.88
C SER A 60 1.40 -0.37 -4.92
N THR A 61 1.81 -0.28 -6.20
CA THR A 61 0.90 0.04 -7.31
C THR A 61 -0.26 -0.95 -7.38
N ILE A 62 0.01 -2.25 -7.34
CA ILE A 62 -1.04 -3.28 -7.42
C ILE A 62 -2.00 -3.18 -6.21
N VAL A 63 -1.47 -3.07 -4.99
CA VAL A 63 -2.29 -3.00 -3.77
C VAL A 63 -3.14 -1.74 -3.75
N PHE A 64 -2.58 -0.58 -4.11
CA PHE A 64 -3.33 0.68 -4.12
C PHE A 64 -4.37 0.73 -5.23
N SER A 65 -4.05 0.24 -6.43
CA SER A 65 -5.06 0.09 -7.49
C SER A 65 -6.17 -0.87 -7.06
N ALA A 66 -5.84 -2.02 -6.47
CA ALA A 66 -6.84 -2.97 -5.97
C ALA A 66 -7.70 -2.36 -4.85
N ARG A 67 -7.10 -1.55 -3.96
CA ARG A 67 -7.81 -0.83 -2.92
C ARG A 67 -8.88 0.10 -3.50
N ASN A 68 -8.51 0.90 -4.49
CA ASN A 68 -9.43 1.85 -5.10
C ASN A 68 -10.59 1.12 -5.80
N ILE A 69 -10.28 0.09 -6.60
CA ILE A 69 -11.30 -0.71 -7.29
C ILE A 69 -12.28 -1.36 -6.29
N ILE A 70 -11.78 -1.99 -5.23
CA ILE A 70 -12.63 -2.66 -4.23
C ILE A 70 -13.46 -1.65 -3.43
N TYR A 71 -12.91 -0.45 -3.17
CA TYR A 71 -13.63 0.60 -2.49
C TYR A 71 -14.77 1.15 -3.36
N GLU A 72 -14.53 1.39 -4.65
CA GLU A 72 -15.55 1.86 -5.59
C GLU A 72 -16.67 0.83 -5.81
N GLU A 73 -16.34 -0.46 -5.93
CA GLU A 73 -17.31 -1.52 -6.21
C GLU A 73 -18.10 -1.97 -4.98
N ASP A 74 -17.41 -2.19 -3.85
CA ASP A 74 -17.99 -2.87 -2.68
C ASP A 74 -18.11 -1.98 -1.44
N ASN A 75 -17.61 -0.73 -1.49
CA ASN A 75 -17.45 0.19 -0.34
C ASN A 75 -16.73 -0.47 0.86
N ASN A 76 -15.82 -1.40 0.55
CA ASN A 76 -15.09 -2.20 1.54
C ASN A 76 -13.67 -1.70 1.72
N GLU A 77 -13.23 -1.62 2.99
CA GLU A 77 -11.83 -1.39 3.30
C GLU A 77 -11.04 -2.70 3.27
N ILE A 78 -9.83 -2.63 2.70
CA ILE A 78 -8.87 -3.73 2.72
C ILE A 78 -7.71 -3.45 3.68
N SER A 79 -7.20 -4.51 4.30
CA SER A 79 -6.00 -4.44 5.14
C SER A 79 -4.74 -4.41 4.28
N GLU A 80 -4.04 -3.28 4.26
CA GLU A 80 -2.80 -3.09 3.49
C GLU A 80 -1.79 -4.21 3.73
N LEU A 81 -1.50 -4.55 5.00
CA LEU A 81 -0.53 -5.60 5.33
C LEU A 81 -0.90 -6.95 4.72
N LYS A 82 -2.19 -7.35 4.80
CA LYS A 82 -2.65 -8.60 4.19
C LYS A 82 -2.56 -8.55 2.67
N SER A 83 -2.97 -7.43 2.06
CA SER A 83 -2.91 -7.24 0.62
C SER A 83 -1.48 -7.34 0.09
N PHE A 84 -0.51 -6.73 0.78
CA PHE A 84 0.91 -6.85 0.43
C PHE A 84 1.41 -8.29 0.53
N CYS A 85 1.05 -9.04 1.59
CA CYS A 85 1.39 -10.47 1.67
C CYS A 85 0.87 -11.24 0.46
N VAL A 86 -0.43 -11.07 0.14
CA VAL A 86 -1.06 -11.72 -1.01
C VAL A 86 -0.32 -11.40 -2.30
N VAL A 87 -0.03 -10.12 -2.58
CA VAL A 87 0.68 -9.72 -3.81
C VAL A 87 2.08 -10.35 -3.90
N THR A 88 2.81 -10.43 -2.79
CA THR A 88 4.15 -11.06 -2.80
C THR A 88 4.14 -12.56 -3.09
N GLU A 89 3.06 -13.28 -2.74
CA GLU A 89 2.92 -14.70 -3.10
C GLU A 89 2.80 -14.89 -4.62
N PHE A 90 2.16 -13.93 -5.29
CA PHE A 90 2.00 -13.94 -6.75
C PHE A 90 3.26 -13.59 -7.54
N PHE A 91 4.36 -13.17 -6.91
CA PHE A 91 5.62 -12.89 -7.62
C PHE A 91 6.18 -14.11 -8.36
N SER A 92 6.04 -15.29 -7.77
CA SER A 92 6.45 -16.55 -8.40
C SER A 92 5.68 -16.79 -9.71
N THR A 93 4.37 -16.59 -9.68
CA THR A 93 3.48 -16.68 -10.84
C THR A 93 3.76 -15.57 -11.84
N LEU A 94 3.95 -14.33 -11.40
CA LEU A 94 4.24 -13.17 -12.24
C LEU A 94 5.49 -13.40 -13.10
N LYS A 95 6.55 -13.97 -12.51
CA LYS A 95 7.79 -14.29 -13.24
C LYS A 95 7.54 -15.19 -14.46
N ILE A 96 6.55 -16.08 -14.38
CA ILE A 96 6.21 -17.03 -15.44
C ILE A 96 5.22 -16.41 -16.43
N GLU A 97 4.17 -15.77 -15.91
CA GLU A 97 3.07 -15.24 -16.73
C GLU A 97 3.45 -14.01 -17.55
N ILE A 98 4.46 -13.23 -17.14
CA ILE A 98 4.86 -12.01 -17.85
C ILE A 98 5.32 -12.27 -19.29
N PHE A 99 5.85 -13.46 -19.57
CA PHE A 99 6.32 -13.85 -20.90
C PHE A 99 5.24 -14.53 -21.75
N LYS A 100 4.05 -14.79 -21.19
CA LYS A 100 2.94 -15.46 -21.90
C LYS A 100 2.01 -14.51 -22.64
N GLY A 101 2.28 -13.20 -22.57
CA GLY A 101 1.51 -12.16 -23.24
C GLY A 101 0.45 -11.49 -22.35
N GLU A 102 -0.22 -10.50 -22.92
CA GLU A 102 -1.10 -9.57 -22.20
C GLU A 102 -2.29 -10.26 -21.51
N LEU A 103 -2.94 -11.21 -22.19
CA LEU A 103 -4.11 -11.91 -21.65
C LEU A 103 -3.81 -12.67 -20.35
N ALA A 104 -2.62 -13.27 -20.26
CA ALA A 104 -2.16 -13.98 -19.07
C ALA A 104 -1.97 -13.02 -17.89
N ILE A 105 -1.37 -11.85 -18.15
CA ILE A 105 -1.16 -10.80 -17.16
C ILE A 105 -2.50 -10.25 -16.66
N LEU A 106 -3.45 -9.96 -17.56
CA LEU A 106 -4.79 -9.49 -17.18
C LEU A 106 -5.52 -10.51 -16.31
N LYS A 107 -5.41 -11.80 -16.65
CA LYS A 107 -5.99 -12.88 -15.83
C LYS A 107 -5.35 -12.93 -14.44
N LEU A 108 -4.03 -12.82 -14.36
CA LEU A 108 -3.29 -12.78 -13.11
C LEU A 108 -3.72 -11.60 -12.24
N ILE A 109 -3.80 -10.38 -12.80
CA ILE A 109 -4.23 -9.18 -12.08
C ILE A 109 -5.66 -9.37 -11.54
N LYS A 110 -6.59 -9.87 -12.35
CA LYS A 110 -7.96 -10.16 -11.91
C LYS A 110 -7.97 -11.18 -10.75
N THR A 111 -7.14 -12.22 -10.82
CA THR A 111 -7.00 -13.20 -9.74
C THR A 111 -6.46 -12.55 -8.46
N ILE A 112 -5.43 -11.69 -8.57
CA ILE A 112 -4.87 -10.96 -7.43
C ILE A 112 -5.94 -10.11 -6.76
N ILE A 113 -6.67 -9.29 -7.51
CA ILE A 113 -7.73 -8.42 -6.98
C ILE A 113 -8.81 -9.24 -6.29
N ASN A 114 -9.26 -10.34 -6.91
CA ASN A 114 -10.27 -11.21 -6.32
C ASN A 114 -9.79 -11.88 -5.02
N THR A 115 -8.52 -12.29 -4.95
CA THR A 115 -7.94 -12.86 -3.73
C THR A 115 -7.82 -11.82 -2.62
N ILE A 116 -7.39 -10.60 -2.96
CA ILE A 116 -7.36 -9.47 -2.02
C ILE A 116 -8.78 -9.16 -1.51
N ARG A 117 -9.78 -9.13 -2.39
CA ARG A 117 -11.18 -8.91 -2.01
C ARG A 117 -11.69 -9.95 -1.01
N LYS A 118 -11.30 -11.23 -1.16
CA LYS A 118 -11.72 -12.32 -0.25
C LYS A 118 -10.99 -12.29 1.09
N LEU A 119 -9.66 -12.13 1.07
CA LEU A 119 -8.82 -12.30 2.27
C LEU A 119 -8.54 -11.00 3.02
N GLY A 120 -8.64 -9.88 2.32
CA GLY A 120 -8.26 -8.55 2.77
C GLY A 120 -9.34 -7.78 3.52
N LYS A 121 -10.58 -8.29 3.59
CA LYS A 121 -11.71 -7.59 4.27
C LYS A 121 -11.31 -7.15 5.67
N LYS A 122 -11.41 -5.84 5.91
CA LYS A 122 -11.15 -5.22 7.20
C LYS A 122 -12.47 -4.77 7.79
N SER A 123 -12.75 -5.18 9.03
CA SER A 123 -13.93 -4.71 9.75
C SER A 123 -13.80 -3.22 10.03
N ARG A 124 -14.81 -2.44 9.61
CA ARG A 124 -14.86 -1.00 9.84
C ARG A 124 -15.07 -0.73 11.33
N LYS A 125 -14.18 0.05 11.95
CA LYS A 125 -14.44 0.59 13.29
C LYS A 125 -15.31 1.83 13.14
N LYS A 126 -16.48 1.83 13.77
CA LYS A 126 -17.45 2.94 13.72
C LYS A 126 -16.76 4.26 14.11
N GLY A 127 -16.83 5.27 13.25
CA GLY A 127 -16.31 6.62 13.50
C GLY A 127 -14.87 6.91 13.05
N ARG A 128 -14.12 5.95 12.48
CA ARG A 128 -12.77 6.22 11.97
C ARG A 128 -12.82 6.74 10.53
N LYS A 129 -12.30 7.95 10.29
CA LYS A 129 -12.15 8.55 8.94
C LYS A 129 -11.08 7.80 8.14
N ILE A 130 -11.26 7.75 6.82
CA ILE A 130 -10.30 7.13 5.91
C ILE A 130 -9.16 8.13 5.66
N VAL A 131 -7.97 7.60 5.39
CA VAL A 131 -6.79 8.40 5.03
C VAL A 131 -7.09 9.35 3.86
N THR A 132 -7.85 8.89 2.86
CA THR A 132 -8.28 9.71 1.72
C THR A 132 -9.15 10.87 2.18
N ASP A 133 -10.14 10.62 3.04
CA ASP A 133 -11.04 11.66 3.57
C ASP A 133 -10.26 12.70 4.39
N ILE A 134 -9.26 12.26 5.16
CA ILE A 134 -8.39 13.16 5.94
C ILE A 134 -7.52 14.01 5.00
N LEU A 135 -6.99 13.41 3.93
CA LEU A 135 -6.14 14.13 2.95
C LEU A 135 -6.94 15.10 2.08
N ASP A 136 -8.15 14.76 1.68
CA ASP A 136 -9.02 15.64 0.91
C ASP A 136 -9.45 16.83 1.76
N TYR A 137 -9.75 16.61 3.04
CA TYR A 137 -10.01 17.68 4.01
C TYR A 137 -8.82 18.64 4.17
N LEU A 138 -7.59 18.10 4.28
CA LEU A 138 -6.38 18.92 4.37
C LEU A 138 -6.08 19.71 3.09
N LYS A 139 -6.38 19.16 1.91
CA LYS A 139 -6.25 19.89 0.64
C LYS A 139 -7.19 21.09 0.58
N ILE A 140 -8.46 20.90 0.97
CA ILE A 140 -9.45 21.98 1.05
C ILE A 140 -8.95 23.09 1.99
N SER A 141 -8.40 22.73 3.15
CA SER A 141 -7.82 23.70 4.11
C SER A 141 -6.58 24.45 3.59
N VAL A 142 -5.87 23.94 2.57
CA VAL A 142 -4.69 24.59 1.98
C VAL A 142 -5.08 25.47 0.78
N ASP A 143 -6.16 25.13 0.07
CA ASP A 143 -6.70 25.93 -1.04
C ASP A 143 -7.52 27.16 -0.57
N ASP A 144 -7.93 27.21 0.71
CA ASP A 144 -8.62 28.34 1.35
C ASP A 144 -7.65 29.44 1.91
N LEU A 145 -6.37 29.43 1.52
CA LEU A 145 -5.29 30.33 1.97
C LEU A 145 -4.72 31.16 0.82
#